data_AF-A0A535BX55-F1
#
_entry.id   AF-A0A535BX55-F1
#
_cell.length_a   1.000
_cell.length_b   1.000
_cell.length_c   1.000
_cell.angle_alpha   90.00
_cell.angle_beta   90.00
_cell.angle_gamma   90.00
#
_symmetry.space_group_name_H-M   'P 1'
#
loop_
_entity.id
_entity.type
_entity.pdbx_description
1 polymer ?
#
loop_
_entity_poly.entity_id
_entity_poly.type
_entity_poly.pdbx_seq_one_letter_code
_entity_poly.pdbx_strand_id
1 'polypeptide(L)'
;PREARVATEALLLVYPRVAPLPHWRLPGSVLEGGILTGRRSLQSTSMVMGIREYRSGDAMNRIHWPSSVRHRSLYVKEFELDKTADLWIYLDLERHWHRGEGEDSTEERAVTVAASIVRKALDEHRNVGLITSGTRAEIFQPDRGSKQFGKLMQYLAEVRVAGSRTIAETLVETLPRLRRGSACILVTPSLDRAWVRPASTLREAAIATQAVIVAAPTPGDARERARRDQMFGELAIAGVTATYLASGASISDLFRDTVGAVA
;
A
#
# COMPACT_ATOMS: atom_id res chain seq x y z
N PRO A 1 -23.94 -28.25 43.40
CA PRO A 1 -23.07 -28.04 42.21
C PRO A 1 -21.75 -27.38 42.62
N ARG A 2 -20.61 -28.06 42.43
CA ARG A 2 -19.29 -27.44 42.64
C ARG A 2 -18.81 -26.90 41.30
N GLU A 3 -18.81 -25.59 41.15
CA GLU A 3 -18.12 -24.94 40.04
C GLU A 3 -16.61 -25.00 40.28
N ALA A 4 -15.86 -25.47 39.29
CA ALA A 4 -14.41 -25.43 39.27
C ALA A 4 -13.98 -24.65 38.04
N ARG A 5 -13.24 -23.56 38.23
CA ARG A 5 -12.65 -22.78 37.13
C ARG A 5 -11.30 -23.40 36.77
N VAL A 6 -11.18 -23.83 35.52
CA VAL A 6 -9.92 -24.37 34.98
C VAL A 6 -9.26 -23.27 34.15
N ALA A 7 -8.00 -22.96 34.44
CA ALA A 7 -7.22 -22.06 33.60
C ALA A 7 -6.91 -22.78 32.27
N THR A 8 -7.35 -22.20 31.16
CA THR A 8 -6.99 -22.65 29.81
C THR A 8 -6.17 -21.57 29.13
N GLU A 9 -5.20 -21.98 28.33
CA GLU A 9 -4.55 -21.08 27.38
C GLU A 9 -5.54 -20.82 26.23
N ALA A 10 -5.74 -19.55 25.90
CA ALA A 10 -6.57 -19.12 24.78
C ALA A 10 -5.72 -18.25 23.85
N LEU A 11 -5.74 -18.54 22.55
CA LEU A 11 -5.03 -17.77 21.55
C LEU A 11 -5.92 -16.62 21.09
N LEU A 12 -5.47 -15.38 21.32
CA LEU A 12 -6.16 -14.16 20.89
C LEU A 12 -5.42 -13.55 19.71
N LEU A 13 -6.08 -13.47 18.55
CA LEU A 13 -5.57 -12.72 17.40
C LEU A 13 -6.06 -11.28 17.49
N VAL A 14 -5.12 -10.34 17.61
CA VAL A 14 -5.41 -8.90 17.64
C VAL A 14 -5.02 -8.29 16.31
N TYR A 15 -5.98 -7.75 15.56
CA TYR A 15 -5.68 -7.04 14.33
C TYR A 15 -4.97 -5.71 14.60
N PRO A 16 -4.03 -5.31 13.72
CA PRO A 16 -3.32 -4.06 13.89
C PRO A 16 -4.28 -2.88 13.80
N ARG A 17 -3.95 -1.82 14.53
CA ARG A 17 -4.68 -0.56 14.49
C ARG A 17 -4.66 0.00 13.07
N VAL A 18 -5.76 0.64 12.68
CA VAL A 18 -5.90 1.34 11.39
C VAL A 18 -6.15 2.81 11.70
N ALA A 19 -5.18 3.67 11.36
CA ALA A 19 -5.31 5.11 11.47
C ALA A 19 -5.84 5.68 10.15
N PRO A 20 -6.78 6.65 10.18
CA PRO A 20 -7.21 7.33 8.96
C PRO A 20 -6.03 8.13 8.37
N LEU A 21 -5.91 8.14 7.05
CA LEU A 21 -4.88 8.88 6.30
C LEU A 21 -5.54 9.98 5.43
N PRO A 22 -6.09 11.04 6.03
CA PRO A 22 -6.93 12.02 5.33
C PRO A 22 -6.14 12.92 4.36
N HIS A 23 -4.86 13.18 4.65
CA HIS A 23 -4.02 14.08 3.84
C HIS A 23 -3.33 13.36 2.68
N TRP A 24 -3.25 12.04 2.76
CA TRP A 24 -2.53 11.27 1.74
C TRP A 24 -3.35 11.13 0.47
N ARG A 25 -2.71 11.41 -0.66
CA ARG A 25 -3.22 11.07 -2.00
C ARG A 25 -2.46 9.86 -2.50
N LEU A 26 -3.19 8.80 -2.84
CA LEU A 26 -2.57 7.61 -3.40
C LEU A 26 -1.77 7.99 -4.64
N PRO A 27 -0.50 7.55 -4.76
CA PRO A 27 0.27 7.78 -5.98
C PRO A 27 -0.50 7.26 -7.19
N GLY A 28 -0.59 8.11 -8.21
CA GLY A 28 -1.14 7.76 -9.52
C GLY A 28 -0.16 6.91 -10.31
N SER A 29 -0.66 6.20 -11.32
CA SER A 29 0.19 5.54 -12.29
C SER A 29 0.67 6.55 -13.32
N VAL A 30 1.99 6.63 -13.50
CA VAL A 30 2.61 7.43 -14.56
C VAL A 30 2.69 6.53 -15.79
N LEU A 31 1.84 6.78 -16.79
CA LEU A 31 2.03 6.24 -18.14
C LEU A 31 2.33 7.43 -19.06
N GLU A 32 3.23 7.24 -20.02
CA GLU A 32 3.46 8.21 -21.10
C GLU A 32 2.12 8.55 -21.75
N GLY A 33 1.66 9.81 -21.59
CA GLY A 33 0.34 10.28 -22.02
C GLY A 33 -0.59 10.78 -20.91
N GLY A 34 -0.26 10.60 -19.63
CA GLY A 34 -0.98 11.23 -18.51
C GLY A 34 -0.89 10.50 -17.18
N ILE A 35 -1.26 11.19 -16.10
CA ILE A 35 -1.37 10.60 -14.75
C ILE A 35 -2.68 9.84 -14.66
N LEU A 36 -2.62 8.51 -14.58
CA LEU A 36 -3.76 7.70 -14.13
C LEU A 36 -3.91 7.93 -12.62
N THR A 37 -4.55 9.05 -12.26
CA THR A 37 -5.00 9.26 -10.89
C THR A 37 -6.13 8.27 -10.60
N GLY A 38 -6.15 7.68 -9.41
CA GLY A 38 -7.22 6.76 -8.97
C GLY A 38 -8.62 7.39 -8.88
N ARG A 39 -8.79 8.64 -9.35
CA ARG A 39 -10.11 9.16 -9.66
C ARG A 39 -10.62 8.39 -10.86
N ARG A 40 -11.82 7.80 -10.73
CA ARG A 40 -12.69 7.55 -11.88
C ARG A 40 -12.63 8.80 -12.76
N SER A 41 -11.90 8.72 -13.86
CA SER A 41 -12.21 9.60 -14.95
C SER A 41 -13.61 9.19 -15.35
N LEU A 42 -14.60 10.03 -15.05
CA LEU A 42 -15.96 9.87 -15.57
C LEU A 42 -15.98 9.90 -17.11
N GLN A 43 -14.82 10.13 -17.73
CA GLN A 43 -14.55 10.19 -19.16
C GLN A 43 -13.46 9.20 -19.62
N SER A 44 -13.03 8.24 -18.79
CA SER A 44 -12.21 7.13 -19.30
C SER A 44 -13.19 6.25 -20.04
N THR A 45 -12.98 6.11 -21.34
CA THR A 45 -13.74 5.23 -22.22
C THR A 45 -13.48 3.80 -21.79
N SER A 46 -14.07 3.38 -20.67
CA SER A 46 -14.06 1.99 -20.22
C SER A 46 -14.55 1.16 -21.40
N MET A 47 -13.73 0.23 -21.86
CA MET A 47 -14.07 -0.58 -23.01
C MET A 47 -15.32 -1.41 -22.68
N VAL A 48 -16.29 -1.45 -23.59
CA VAL A 48 -17.48 -2.28 -23.42
C VAL A 48 -17.02 -3.73 -23.55
N MET A 49 -17.01 -4.45 -22.42
CA MET A 49 -16.63 -5.87 -22.34
C MET A 49 -17.72 -6.78 -22.92
N GLY A 50 -18.97 -6.32 -22.87
CA GLY A 50 -20.10 -7.08 -23.33
C GLY A 50 -21.41 -6.35 -23.11
N ILE A 51 -22.49 -7.05 -23.42
CA ILE A 51 -23.84 -6.56 -23.22
C ILE A 51 -24.61 -7.69 -22.54
N ARG A 52 -25.29 -7.39 -21.44
CA ARG A 52 -26.16 -8.35 -20.75
C ARG A 52 -27.56 -7.82 -20.58
N GLU A 53 -28.48 -8.71 -20.25
CA GLU A 53 -29.85 -8.34 -19.91
C GLU A 53 -29.89 -7.49 -18.63
N TYR A 54 -30.75 -6.48 -18.65
CA TYR A 54 -30.99 -5.54 -17.56
C TYR A 54 -31.52 -6.28 -16.32
N ARG A 55 -30.99 -5.92 -15.16
CA ARG A 55 -31.48 -6.36 -13.86
C ARG A 55 -31.91 -5.14 -13.04
N SER A 56 -32.91 -5.31 -12.19
CA SER A 56 -33.32 -4.26 -11.26
C SER A 56 -32.12 -3.73 -10.47
N GLY A 57 -31.91 -2.42 -10.52
CA GLY A 57 -30.75 -1.75 -9.92
C GLY A 57 -29.67 -1.31 -10.93
N ASP A 58 -29.74 -1.75 -12.18
CA ASP A 58 -28.83 -1.27 -13.23
C ASP A 58 -29.11 0.19 -13.60
N ALA A 59 -28.04 0.95 -13.84
CA ALA A 59 -28.14 2.37 -14.17
C ALA A 59 -28.74 2.58 -15.57
N MET A 60 -29.81 3.36 -15.65
CA MET A 60 -30.57 3.62 -16.88
C MET A 60 -29.73 4.27 -17.99
N ASN A 61 -28.74 5.08 -17.62
CA ASN A 61 -27.81 5.71 -18.57
C ASN A 61 -26.82 4.73 -19.23
N ARG A 62 -26.86 3.44 -18.87
CA ARG A 62 -26.03 2.37 -19.44
C ARG A 62 -26.79 1.46 -20.40
N ILE A 63 -28.05 1.74 -20.69
CA ILE A 63 -28.86 0.94 -21.61
C ILE A 63 -28.24 0.99 -23.02
N HIS A 64 -28.01 -0.18 -23.61
CA HIS A 64 -27.66 -0.32 -25.00
C HIS A 64 -28.93 -0.38 -25.84
N TRP A 65 -29.43 0.78 -26.25
CA TRP A 65 -30.65 0.90 -27.04
C TRP A 65 -30.67 0.02 -28.30
N PRO A 66 -29.59 -0.09 -29.10
CA PRO A 66 -29.62 -0.93 -30.29
C PRO A 66 -29.87 -2.42 -30.00
N SER A 67 -29.22 -2.99 -28.98
CA SER A 67 -29.48 -4.38 -28.56
C SER A 67 -30.86 -4.53 -27.95
N SER A 68 -31.30 -3.53 -27.18
CA SER A 68 -32.61 -3.57 -26.53
C SER A 68 -33.76 -3.61 -27.53
N VAL A 69 -33.63 -2.84 -28.62
CA VAL A 69 -34.60 -2.85 -29.73
C VAL A 69 -34.59 -4.21 -30.45
N ARG A 70 -33.39 -4.76 -30.74
CA ARG A 70 -33.27 -6.04 -31.46
C ARG A 70 -33.86 -7.22 -30.69
N HIS A 71 -33.66 -7.26 -29.37
CA HIS A 71 -34.05 -8.40 -28.53
C HIS A 71 -35.39 -8.20 -27.80
N ARG A 72 -36.01 -7.02 -27.91
CA ARG A 72 -37.26 -6.64 -27.22
C ARG A 72 -37.20 -6.81 -25.68
N SER A 73 -36.01 -6.83 -25.10
CA SER A 73 -35.78 -6.73 -23.66
C SER A 73 -34.68 -5.70 -23.40
N LEU A 74 -34.61 -5.13 -22.19
CA LEU A 74 -33.60 -4.11 -21.89
C LEU A 74 -32.22 -4.77 -21.74
N TYR A 75 -31.23 -4.23 -22.43
CA TYR A 75 -29.84 -4.65 -22.33
C TYR A 75 -28.97 -3.50 -21.84
N VAL A 76 -27.99 -3.80 -20.99
CA VAL A 76 -27.05 -2.82 -20.44
C VAL A 76 -25.62 -3.11 -20.89
N LYS A 77 -24.86 -2.05 -21.17
CA LYS A 77 -23.42 -2.14 -21.45
C LYS A 77 -22.69 -2.57 -20.19
N GLU A 78 -21.92 -3.66 -20.27
CA GLU A 78 -20.94 -4.01 -19.26
C GLU A 78 -19.62 -3.35 -19.61
N PHE A 79 -19.15 -2.50 -18.71
CA PHE A 79 -17.90 -1.80 -18.87
C PHE A 79 -16.81 -2.55 -18.11
N GLU A 80 -15.62 -2.65 -18.69
CA GLU A 80 -14.43 -2.99 -17.90
C GLU A 80 -14.31 -1.94 -16.79
N LEU A 81 -14.24 -2.34 -15.52
CA LEU A 81 -13.82 -1.39 -14.50
C LEU A 81 -12.43 -0.90 -14.90
N ASP A 82 -12.26 0.43 -15.05
CA ASP A 82 -10.95 1.03 -15.28
C ASP A 82 -9.94 0.33 -14.37
N LYS A 83 -8.91 -0.25 -14.96
CA LYS A 83 -7.80 -0.87 -14.22
C LYS A 83 -7.10 0.25 -13.47
N THR A 84 -7.55 0.52 -12.25
CA THR A 84 -6.79 1.36 -11.33
C THR A 84 -5.47 0.65 -11.08
N ALA A 85 -4.37 1.38 -11.25
CA ALA A 85 -3.02 0.89 -11.00
C ALA A 85 -2.93 0.05 -9.72
N ASP A 86 -2.27 -1.11 -9.78
CA ASP A 86 -2.03 -1.91 -8.58
C ASP A 86 -1.17 -1.09 -7.60
N LEU A 87 -1.50 -1.14 -6.31
CA LEU A 87 -0.69 -0.57 -5.24
C LEU A 87 0.05 -1.70 -4.54
N TRP A 88 1.38 -1.66 -4.59
CA TRP A 88 2.25 -2.54 -3.84
C TRP A 88 2.70 -1.85 -2.56
N ILE A 89 2.60 -2.56 -1.44
CA ILE A 89 3.15 -2.12 -0.16
C ILE A 89 4.33 -3.04 0.15
N TYR A 90 5.51 -2.46 0.36
CA TYR A 90 6.65 -3.15 0.92
C TYR A 90 6.72 -2.85 2.41
N LEU A 91 6.58 -3.86 3.25
CA LEU A 91 6.79 -3.74 4.68
C LEU A 91 8.15 -4.32 5.03
N ASP A 92 9.04 -3.46 5.51
CA ASP A 92 10.33 -3.90 6.02
C ASP A 92 10.17 -4.57 7.38
N LEU A 93 10.79 -5.75 7.51
CA LEU A 93 10.85 -6.58 8.69
C LEU A 93 12.28 -7.07 8.94
N GLU A 94 13.29 -6.38 8.40
CA GLU A 94 14.69 -6.66 8.66
C GLU A 94 15.03 -6.36 10.12
N ARG A 95 15.44 -7.37 10.89
CA ARG A 95 15.70 -7.24 12.34
C ARG A 95 16.67 -6.11 12.68
N HIS A 96 17.65 -5.83 11.82
CA HIS A 96 18.68 -4.84 12.09
C HIS A 96 18.11 -3.44 12.34
N TRP A 97 17.04 -3.03 11.67
CA TRP A 97 16.54 -1.65 11.73
C TRP A 97 15.41 -1.43 12.74
N HIS A 98 14.80 -2.51 13.25
CA HIS A 98 13.69 -2.37 14.19
C HIS A 98 14.16 -2.24 15.65
N ARG A 99 13.49 -1.36 16.40
CA ARG A 99 13.83 -1.01 17.78
C ARG A 99 12.57 -0.77 18.61
N GLY A 100 12.73 -0.87 19.93
CA GLY A 100 11.66 -0.65 20.91
C GLY A 100 10.78 -1.87 21.12
N GLU A 101 9.84 -1.72 22.05
CA GLU A 101 8.89 -2.76 22.47
C GLU A 101 7.49 -2.16 22.60
N GLY A 102 6.45 -2.98 22.49
CA GLY A 102 5.06 -2.54 22.61
C GLY A 102 4.61 -1.62 21.46
N GLU A 103 3.58 -0.82 21.74
CA GLU A 103 2.88 0.01 20.73
C GLU A 103 3.77 1.08 20.06
N ASP A 104 4.84 1.51 20.74
CA ASP A 104 5.77 2.51 20.24
C ASP A 104 6.95 1.90 19.46
N SER A 105 7.05 0.56 19.41
CA SER A 105 8.08 -0.11 18.63
C SER A 105 7.97 0.22 17.14
N THR A 106 9.11 0.25 16.45
CA THR A 106 9.11 0.49 15.00
C THR A 106 8.35 -0.59 14.23
N GLU A 107 8.33 -1.83 14.75
CA GLU A 107 7.52 -2.93 14.22
C GLU A 107 6.04 -2.57 14.25
N GLU A 108 5.47 -2.33 15.44
CA GLU A 108 4.05 -2.04 15.60
C GLU A 108 3.62 -0.80 14.81
N ARG A 109 4.47 0.23 14.79
CA ARG A 109 4.20 1.44 14.01
C ARG A 109 4.26 1.20 12.51
N ALA A 110 5.23 0.43 12.00
CA ALA A 110 5.31 0.08 10.58
C ALA A 110 4.12 -0.78 10.15
N VAL A 111 3.73 -1.77 10.97
CA VAL A 111 2.54 -2.60 10.75
C VAL A 111 1.27 -1.76 10.76
N THR A 112 1.13 -0.83 11.70
CA THR A 112 -0.01 0.11 11.78
C THR A 112 -0.06 1.00 10.52
N VAL A 113 1.08 1.52 10.05
CA VAL A 113 1.16 2.30 8.80
C VAL A 113 0.72 1.45 7.60
N ALA A 114 1.24 0.22 7.47
CA ALA A 114 0.86 -0.68 6.39
C ALA A 114 -0.66 -1.00 6.42
N ALA A 115 -1.22 -1.33 7.58
CA ALA A 115 -2.64 -1.59 7.77
C ALA A 115 -3.51 -0.36 7.39
N SER A 116 -3.06 0.84 7.77
CA SER A 116 -3.70 2.11 7.43
C SER A 116 -3.71 2.37 5.93
N ILE A 117 -2.60 2.10 5.26
CA ILE A 117 -2.48 2.19 3.81
C ILE A 117 -3.39 1.18 3.11
N VAL A 118 -3.39 -0.08 3.56
CA VAL A 118 -4.27 -1.15 3.03
C VAL A 118 -5.73 -0.71 3.09
N ARG A 119 -6.20 -0.25 4.26
CA ARG A 119 -7.59 0.21 4.42
C ARG A 119 -7.92 1.31 3.43
N LYS A 120 -7.15 2.40 3.43
CA LYS A 120 -7.42 3.55 2.58
C LYS A 120 -7.42 3.18 1.09
N ALA A 121 -6.43 2.40 0.66
CA ALA A 121 -6.33 2.02 -0.75
C ALA A 121 -7.49 1.14 -1.21
N LEU A 122 -7.95 0.19 -0.36
CA LEU A 122 -9.10 -0.64 -0.66
C LEU A 122 -10.43 0.13 -0.62
N ASP A 123 -10.57 1.10 0.29
CA ASP A 123 -11.73 2.00 0.35
C ASP A 123 -11.78 2.91 -0.91
N GLU A 124 -10.63 3.30 -1.45
CA GLU A 124 -10.49 3.99 -2.75
C GLU A 124 -10.51 3.02 -3.97
N HIS A 125 -10.91 1.77 -3.76
CA HIS A 125 -11.09 0.73 -4.78
C HIS A 125 -9.84 0.36 -5.59
N ARG A 126 -8.64 0.59 -5.05
CA ARG A 126 -7.38 0.10 -5.62
C ARG A 126 -7.21 -1.39 -5.37
N ASN A 127 -6.54 -2.07 -6.29
CA ASN A 127 -5.96 -3.38 -6.00
C ASN A 127 -4.73 -3.17 -5.10
N VAL A 128 -4.62 -3.95 -4.03
CA VAL A 128 -3.53 -3.82 -3.04
C VAL A 128 -2.81 -5.14 -2.89
N GLY A 129 -1.51 -5.13 -3.19
CA GLY A 129 -0.57 -6.20 -2.90
C GLY A 129 0.33 -5.84 -1.73
N LEU A 130 0.83 -6.86 -1.02
CA LEU A 130 1.74 -6.72 0.11
C LEU A 130 2.95 -7.62 -0.13
N ILE A 131 4.14 -7.05 0.06
CA ILE A 131 5.42 -7.74 0.04
C ILE A 131 6.10 -7.43 1.36
N THR A 132 6.64 -8.42 2.05
CA THR A 132 7.38 -8.17 3.30
C THR A 132 8.80 -8.70 3.20
N SER A 133 9.78 -8.00 3.75
CA SER A 133 11.14 -8.53 3.93
C SER A 133 11.20 -9.46 5.16
N GLY A 134 12.40 -9.82 5.63
CA GLY A 134 12.59 -10.64 6.83
C GLY A 134 13.29 -11.98 6.59
N THR A 135 12.67 -13.10 6.98
CA THR A 135 13.29 -14.44 6.83
C THR A 135 13.13 -14.95 5.40
N ARG A 136 11.94 -14.74 4.83
CA ARG A 136 11.61 -14.96 3.43
C ARG A 136 10.71 -13.83 2.97
N ALA A 137 10.85 -13.43 1.71
CA ALA A 137 9.88 -12.53 1.10
C ALA A 137 8.53 -13.22 0.94
N GLU A 138 7.52 -12.78 1.70
CA GLU A 138 6.13 -13.20 1.53
C GLU A 138 5.42 -12.23 0.60
N ILE A 139 4.61 -12.78 -0.32
CA ILE A 139 4.05 -12.00 -1.44
C ILE A 139 2.56 -12.29 -1.57
N PHE A 140 1.77 -11.25 -1.33
CA PHE A 140 0.33 -11.22 -1.53
C PHE A 140 0.05 -10.43 -2.80
N GLN A 141 -0.47 -11.13 -3.82
CA GLN A 141 -0.80 -10.49 -5.10
C GLN A 141 -1.87 -9.41 -4.93
N PRO A 142 -1.85 -8.36 -5.78
CA PRO A 142 -2.83 -7.30 -5.73
C PRO A 142 -4.23 -7.83 -6.01
N ASP A 143 -5.12 -7.58 -5.07
CA ASP A 143 -6.55 -7.85 -5.18
C ASP A 143 -7.30 -6.75 -4.41
N ARG A 144 -8.64 -6.77 -4.41
CA ARG A 144 -9.46 -5.75 -3.76
C ARG A 144 -10.64 -6.34 -3.00
N GLY A 145 -11.33 -5.47 -2.26
CA GLY A 145 -12.51 -5.82 -1.49
C GLY A 145 -12.24 -6.42 -0.12
N SER A 146 -13.31 -6.84 0.55
CA SER A 146 -13.27 -7.26 1.97
C SER A 146 -12.46 -8.53 2.21
N LYS A 147 -12.44 -9.48 1.25
CA LYS A 147 -11.63 -10.70 1.35
C LYS A 147 -10.14 -10.39 1.38
N GLN A 148 -9.68 -9.50 0.48
CA GLN A 148 -8.29 -9.06 0.48
C GLN A 148 -7.95 -8.29 1.75
N PHE A 149 -8.84 -7.41 2.22
CA PHE A 149 -8.65 -6.71 3.48
C PHE A 149 -8.44 -7.70 4.64
N GLY A 150 -9.36 -8.67 4.83
CA GLY A 150 -9.25 -9.67 5.89
C GLY A 150 -7.96 -10.48 5.81
N LYS A 151 -7.57 -10.92 4.61
CA LYS A 151 -6.33 -11.67 4.37
C LYS A 151 -5.08 -10.88 4.79
N LEU A 152 -4.98 -9.63 4.35
CA LEU A 152 -3.83 -8.77 4.66
C LEU A 152 -3.79 -8.39 6.15
N MET A 153 -4.94 -8.07 6.76
CA MET A 153 -5.00 -7.73 8.19
C MET A 153 -4.66 -8.91 9.09
N GLN A 154 -5.08 -10.13 8.73
CA GLN A 154 -4.67 -11.34 9.44
C GLN A 154 -3.17 -11.55 9.36
N TYR A 155 -2.60 -11.46 8.16
CA TYR A 155 -1.15 -11.58 8.01
C TYR A 155 -0.40 -10.52 8.83
N LEU A 156 -0.83 -9.26 8.77
CA LEU A 156 -0.22 -8.15 9.52
C LEU A 156 -0.37 -8.29 11.04
N ALA A 157 -1.35 -9.04 11.55
CA ALA A 157 -1.47 -9.33 12.98
C ALA A 157 -0.48 -10.41 13.46
N GLU A 158 -0.19 -11.37 12.59
CA GLU A 158 0.67 -12.52 12.89
C GLU A 158 2.15 -12.21 12.62
N VAL A 159 2.43 -11.29 11.70
CA VAL A 159 3.79 -10.97 11.28
C VAL A 159 4.62 -10.40 12.43
N ARG A 160 5.90 -10.78 12.46
CA ARG A 160 6.91 -10.28 13.40
C ARG A 160 8.18 -9.98 12.66
N VAL A 161 8.96 -9.03 13.16
CA VAL A 161 10.30 -8.75 12.65
C VAL A 161 11.17 -9.97 12.88
N ALA A 162 11.54 -10.63 11.80
CA ALA A 162 12.32 -11.84 11.83
C ALA A 162 13.20 -11.91 10.58
N GLY A 163 14.46 -12.27 10.75
CA GLY A 163 15.41 -12.48 9.66
C GLY A 163 16.29 -11.28 9.35
N SER A 164 17.10 -11.44 8.30
CA SER A 164 18.15 -10.51 7.90
C SER A 164 18.05 -10.07 6.44
N ARG A 165 17.00 -10.49 5.71
CA ARG A 165 16.81 -10.05 4.33
C ARG A 165 16.45 -8.58 4.35
N THR A 166 17.21 -7.80 3.61
CA THR A 166 17.07 -6.34 3.53
C THR A 166 15.91 -5.96 2.61
N ILE A 167 15.39 -4.75 2.79
CA ILE A 167 14.44 -4.17 1.83
C ILE A 167 15.07 -4.01 0.42
N ALA A 168 16.39 -3.74 0.33
CA ALA A 168 17.10 -3.62 -0.94
C ALA A 168 17.06 -4.94 -1.74
N GLU A 169 17.39 -6.06 -1.09
CA GLU A 169 17.32 -7.39 -1.71
C GLU A 169 15.89 -7.73 -2.14
N THR A 170 14.92 -7.44 -1.27
CA THR A 170 13.51 -7.70 -1.53
C THR A 170 13.00 -6.91 -2.73
N LEU A 171 13.42 -5.64 -2.89
CA LEU A 171 13.08 -4.81 -4.05
C LEU A 171 13.64 -5.40 -5.34
N VAL A 172 14.91 -5.78 -5.36
CA VAL A 172 15.56 -6.36 -6.54
C VAL A 172 14.92 -7.68 -6.94
N GLU A 173 14.63 -8.55 -5.97
CA GLU A 173 14.02 -9.87 -6.21
C GLU A 173 12.59 -9.77 -6.78
N THR A 174 11.83 -8.79 -6.32
CA THR A 174 10.40 -8.70 -6.63
C THR A 174 10.09 -7.75 -7.78
N LEU A 175 11.02 -6.86 -8.17
CA LEU A 175 10.89 -5.93 -9.29
C LEU A 175 10.27 -6.56 -10.56
N PRO A 176 10.68 -7.76 -11.03
CA PRO A 176 10.11 -8.36 -12.25
C PRO A 176 8.62 -8.72 -12.14
N ARG A 177 8.06 -8.77 -10.94
CA ARG A 177 6.65 -9.10 -10.68
C ARG A 177 5.75 -7.87 -10.78
N LEU A 178 6.32 -6.67 -10.68
CA LEU A 178 5.56 -5.42 -10.71
C LEU A 178 5.29 -5.03 -12.16
N ARG A 179 4.06 -4.60 -12.41
CA ARG A 179 3.64 -4.13 -13.74
C ARG A 179 3.97 -2.66 -13.90
N ARG A 180 4.36 -2.25 -15.11
CA ARG A 180 4.45 -0.82 -15.46
C ARG A 180 3.10 -0.14 -15.20
N GLY A 181 3.13 1.10 -14.72
CA GLY A 181 1.93 1.80 -14.31
C GLY A 181 1.31 1.24 -13.01
N SER A 182 2.10 0.57 -12.17
CA SER A 182 1.73 0.33 -10.77
C SER A 182 2.22 1.48 -9.89
N ALA A 183 1.82 1.46 -8.62
CA ALA A 183 2.45 2.28 -7.59
C ALA A 183 3.02 1.41 -6.48
N CYS A 184 4.03 1.93 -5.79
CA CYS A 184 4.77 1.26 -4.73
C CYS A 184 4.91 2.19 -3.52
N ILE A 185 4.62 1.66 -2.33
CA ILE A 185 4.87 2.32 -1.04
C ILE A 185 5.84 1.48 -0.24
N LEU A 186 6.97 2.07 0.12
CA LEU A 186 7.96 1.45 0.99
C LEU A 186 7.71 1.90 2.43
N VAL A 187 7.49 0.98 3.35
CA VAL A 187 7.36 1.25 4.79
C VAL A 187 8.55 0.60 5.48
N THR A 188 9.49 1.41 5.95
CA THR A 188 10.77 0.91 6.47
C THR A 188 11.31 1.79 7.60
N PRO A 189 11.90 1.24 8.67
CA PRO A 189 12.72 2.03 9.59
C PRO A 189 14.17 2.21 9.11
N SER A 190 14.55 1.62 7.97
CA SER A 190 15.92 1.60 7.48
C SER A 190 16.40 2.95 6.96
N LEU A 191 17.55 3.38 7.48
CA LEU A 191 18.33 4.50 6.95
C LEU A 191 19.53 4.02 6.10
N ASP A 192 19.52 2.75 5.67
CA ASP A 192 20.56 2.21 4.78
C ASP A 192 20.40 2.72 3.35
N ARG A 193 21.42 3.38 2.82
CA ARG A 193 21.42 3.90 1.44
C ARG A 193 21.35 2.81 0.38
N ALA A 194 21.62 1.54 0.74
CA ALA A 194 21.60 0.41 -0.18
C ALA A 194 20.26 0.25 -0.94
N TRP A 195 19.13 0.65 -0.35
CA TRP A 195 17.82 0.50 -0.99
C TRP A 195 17.41 1.68 -1.89
N VAL A 196 18.13 2.81 -1.86
CA VAL A 196 17.82 4.00 -2.69
C VAL A 196 17.88 3.67 -4.19
N ARG A 197 18.95 2.98 -4.63
CA ARG A 197 19.11 2.62 -6.05
C ARG A 197 18.05 1.61 -6.52
N PRO A 198 17.78 0.50 -5.80
CA PRO A 198 16.63 -0.35 -6.13
C PRO A 198 15.29 0.41 -6.21
N ALA A 199 15.06 1.37 -5.30
CA ALA A 199 13.87 2.21 -5.34
C ALA A 199 13.83 3.16 -6.55
N SER A 200 14.97 3.70 -6.99
CA SER A 200 15.03 4.53 -8.21
C SER A 200 14.73 3.70 -9.46
N THR A 201 15.15 2.43 -9.51
CA THR A 201 14.86 1.54 -10.64
C THR A 201 13.36 1.25 -10.78
N LEU A 202 12.59 1.23 -9.69
CA LEU A 202 11.12 1.17 -9.77
C LEU A 202 10.55 2.36 -10.55
N ARG A 203 11.04 3.56 -10.26
CA ARG A 203 10.62 4.78 -10.96
C ARG A 203 10.99 4.73 -12.44
N GLU A 204 12.20 4.31 -12.77
CA GLU A 204 12.65 4.10 -14.17
C GLU A 204 11.77 3.09 -14.91
N ALA A 205 11.22 2.10 -14.20
CA ALA A 205 10.25 1.14 -14.72
C ALA A 205 8.80 1.67 -14.77
N ALA A 206 8.59 2.98 -14.65
CA ALA A 206 7.28 3.63 -14.62
C ALA A 206 6.38 3.13 -13.48
N ILE A 207 6.97 2.89 -12.30
CA ILE A 207 6.26 2.57 -11.06
C ILE A 207 6.38 3.77 -10.12
N ALA A 208 5.26 4.44 -9.84
CA ALA A 208 5.24 5.57 -8.93
C ALA A 208 5.61 5.11 -7.53
N THR A 209 6.66 5.69 -6.94
CA THR A 209 7.24 5.18 -5.68
C THR A 209 7.24 6.26 -4.60
N GLN A 210 6.73 5.92 -3.41
CA GLN A 210 6.85 6.74 -2.21
C GLN A 210 7.42 5.90 -1.06
N ALA A 211 8.03 6.55 -0.07
CA ALA A 211 8.56 5.90 1.11
C ALA A 211 8.02 6.56 2.40
N VAL A 212 7.76 5.74 3.41
CA VAL A 212 7.49 6.13 4.79
C VAL A 212 8.61 5.56 5.65
N ILE A 213 9.46 6.46 6.15
CA ILE A 213 10.55 6.10 7.05
C ILE A 213 10.04 6.19 8.49
N VAL A 214 10.02 5.06 9.19
CA VAL A 214 9.50 4.96 10.58
C VAL A 214 10.62 5.20 11.58
N ALA A 215 10.50 6.24 12.41
CA ALA A 215 11.50 6.56 13.42
C ALA A 215 11.52 5.54 14.55
N ALA A 216 12.72 5.25 15.06
CA ALA A 216 12.89 4.54 16.33
C ALA A 216 12.20 5.31 17.48
N PRO A 217 11.68 4.61 18.50
CA PRO A 217 11.01 5.27 19.63
C PRO A 217 11.94 6.19 20.43
N THR A 218 13.24 5.89 20.46
CA THR A 218 14.26 6.72 21.12
C THR A 218 14.67 7.89 20.21
N PRO A 219 14.86 9.11 20.73
CA PRO A 219 15.38 10.23 19.95
C PRO A 219 16.72 9.87 19.31
N GLY A 220 16.77 9.90 17.97
CA GLY A 220 17.99 9.61 17.23
C GLY A 220 19.13 10.57 17.60
N ASP A 221 20.35 10.04 17.68
CA ASP A 221 21.54 10.85 17.96
C ASP A 221 21.89 11.77 16.78
N ALA A 222 22.93 12.60 16.93
CA ALA A 222 23.35 13.50 15.85
C ALA A 222 23.77 12.74 14.58
N ARG A 223 24.26 11.50 14.70
CA ARG A 223 24.67 10.67 13.57
C ARG A 223 23.45 10.14 12.82
N GLU A 224 22.41 9.71 13.54
CA GLU A 224 21.15 9.24 12.96
C GLU A 224 20.43 10.36 12.23
N ARG A 225 20.39 11.58 12.82
CA ARG A 225 19.86 12.76 12.12
C ARG A 225 20.63 13.06 10.83
N ALA A 226 21.96 13.01 10.86
CA ALA A 226 22.77 13.20 9.67
C ALA A 226 22.54 12.10 8.61
N ARG A 227 22.43 10.83 9.01
CA ARG A 227 22.09 9.71 8.11
C ARG A 227 20.72 9.89 7.48
N ARG A 228 19.72 10.32 8.27
CA ARG A 228 18.39 10.65 7.79
C ARG A 228 18.46 11.78 6.76
N ASP A 229 19.10 12.90 7.08
CA ASP A 229 19.14 14.04 6.18
C ASP A 229 19.86 13.70 4.85
N GLN A 230 20.93 12.91 4.92
CA GLN A 230 21.61 12.36 3.74
C GLN A 230 20.69 11.44 2.91
N MET A 231 19.99 10.50 3.58
CA MET A 231 19.03 9.60 2.95
C MET A 231 17.93 10.38 2.22
N PHE A 232 17.33 11.38 2.87
CA PHE A 232 16.30 12.22 2.26
C PHE A 232 16.83 12.99 1.04
N GLY A 233 18.07 13.51 1.10
CA GLY A 233 18.71 14.14 -0.05
C GLY A 233 18.87 13.19 -1.24
N GLU A 234 19.28 11.94 -0.99
CA GLU A 234 19.45 10.95 -2.04
C GLU A 234 18.14 10.45 -2.63
N LEU A 235 17.10 10.27 -1.79
CA LEU A 235 15.76 9.93 -2.26
C LEU A 235 15.16 11.04 -3.12
N ALA A 236 15.39 12.31 -2.74
CA ALA A 236 14.97 13.45 -3.55
C ALA A 236 15.66 13.47 -4.92
N ILE A 237 16.98 13.23 -4.98
CA ILE A 237 17.73 13.11 -6.24
C ILE A 237 17.22 11.92 -7.07
N ALA A 238 16.89 10.80 -6.43
CA ALA A 238 16.33 9.62 -7.07
C ALA A 238 14.86 9.79 -7.52
N GLY A 239 14.21 10.90 -7.17
CA GLY A 239 12.81 11.18 -7.47
C GLY A 239 11.82 10.30 -6.68
N VAL A 240 12.22 9.82 -5.50
CA VAL A 240 11.39 9.06 -4.56
C VAL A 240 10.89 9.98 -3.47
N THR A 241 9.58 10.23 -3.42
CA THR A 241 8.98 11.05 -2.35
C THR A 241 9.02 10.27 -1.03
N ALA A 242 9.69 10.82 -0.02
CA ALA A 242 9.80 10.21 1.30
C ALA A 242 9.09 11.07 2.37
N THR A 243 8.47 10.41 3.35
CA THR A 243 7.93 11.02 4.56
C THR A 243 8.59 10.38 5.78
N TYR A 244 8.90 11.18 6.80
CA TYR A 244 9.45 10.69 8.07
C TYR A 244 8.35 10.65 9.14
N LEU A 245 8.09 9.48 9.70
CA LEU A 245 7.18 9.31 10.83
C LEU A 245 7.97 9.38 12.14
N ALA A 246 8.03 10.56 12.76
CA ALA A 246 8.77 10.76 14.01
C ALA A 246 8.20 9.92 15.17
N SER A 247 9.02 9.64 16.19
CA SER A 247 8.59 8.98 17.44
C SER A 247 7.39 9.71 18.05
N GLY A 248 6.35 8.97 18.45
CA GLY A 248 5.12 9.54 19.03
C GLY A 248 4.23 10.37 18.08
N ALA A 249 4.66 10.64 16.84
CA ALA A 249 3.86 11.38 15.88
C ALA A 249 2.62 10.59 15.43
N SER A 250 1.52 11.32 15.19
CA SER A 250 0.27 10.73 14.71
C SER A 250 0.43 10.20 13.29
N ILE A 251 0.04 8.95 13.07
CA ILE A 251 0.02 8.33 11.73
C ILE A 251 -1.00 9.05 10.83
N SER A 252 -2.04 9.66 11.39
CA SER A 252 -3.02 10.42 10.61
C SER A 252 -2.48 11.71 9.99
N ASP A 253 -1.36 12.21 10.51
CA ASP A 253 -0.67 13.38 9.98
C ASP A 253 0.36 13.03 8.89
N LEU A 254 0.53 11.73 8.59
CA LEU A 254 1.35 11.30 7.46
C LEU A 254 0.90 11.98 6.18
N PHE A 255 1.88 12.31 5.34
CA PHE A 255 1.69 12.93 4.02
C PHE A 255 1.05 14.33 4.03
N ARG A 256 0.94 14.97 5.19
CA ARG A 256 0.49 16.37 5.30
C ARG A 256 1.42 17.33 4.53
N ASP A 257 2.73 17.12 4.63
CA ASP A 257 3.74 18.02 4.07
C ASP A 257 4.36 17.50 2.75
N THR A 258 3.86 16.40 2.19
CA THR A 258 4.36 15.85 0.90
C THR A 258 3.96 16.66 -0.34
N VAL A 259 3.54 17.90 -0.18
CA VAL A 259 3.24 18.81 -1.28
C VAL A 259 4.57 19.36 -1.84
N GLY A 260 5.27 18.57 -2.65
CA GLY A 260 6.47 19.04 -3.33
C GLY A 260 7.31 17.95 -4.00
N ALA A 261 6.79 17.30 -5.04
CA ALA A 261 7.62 16.57 -6.03
C ALA A 261 6.82 16.18 -7.29
N VAL A 262 5.81 16.95 -7.69
CA VAL A 262 5.16 16.80 -9.00
C VAL A 262 5.02 18.20 -9.59
N ALA A 263 6.11 18.66 -10.20
CA ALA A 263 6.12 19.70 -11.21
C ALA A 263 6.82 19.12 -12.43
#